data_AF-A0A9W8AMS1-F1
#
_entry.id   AF-A0A9W8AMS1-F1
#
_cell.length_a   1.000
_cell.length_b   1.000
_cell.length_c   1.000
_cell.angle_alpha   90.00
_cell.angle_beta   90.00
_cell.angle_gamma   90.00
#
_symmetry.space_group_name_H-M   'P 1'
#
loop_
_entity.id
_entity.type
_entity.pdbx_description
1 polymer ?
#
loop_
_entity_poly.entity_id
_entity_poly.type
_entity_poly.pdbx_seq_one_letter_code
_entity_poly.pdbx_strand_id
1 'polypeptide(L)' 'MPRYRTRCSYYLKTGACRFNEACSHSHTEPTHSQTIVLPHFYQNPNRQNDTRLSKDELQTQFDNFYEDIFTEL' A
#
# COMPACT_ATOMS: atom_id res chain seq x y z
N MET A 1 20.09 1.67 30.01
CA MET A 1 19.19 0.58 29.57
C MET A 1 18.58 0.97 28.23
N PRO A 2 18.92 0.31 27.11
CA PRO A 2 18.28 0.65 25.84
C PRO A 2 16.81 0.25 25.93
N ARG A 3 15.90 1.21 25.77
CA ARG A 3 14.46 0.94 25.80
C ARG A 3 14.12 0.14 24.54
N TYR A 4 13.92 -1.18 24.70
CA TYR A 4 13.36 -2.00 23.65
C TYR A 4 11.96 -1.49 23.32
N ARG A 5 11.81 -0.85 22.16
CA ARG A 5 10.50 -0.47 21.63
C ARG A 5 9.79 -1.76 21.19
N THR A 6 8.56 -1.94 21.64
CA THR A 6 7.73 -3.07 21.18
C THR A 6 7.49 -2.96 19.67
N ARG A 7 7.41 -4.11 18.99
CA ARG A 7 7.16 -4.16 17.54
C ARG A 7 5.77 -3.64 17.21
N CYS A 8 5.66 -2.86 16.13
CA CYS A 8 4.38 -2.35 15.65
C CYS A 8 3.55 -3.50 15.07
N SER A 9 2.39 -3.78 15.68
CA SER A 9 1.49 -4.84 15.22
C SER A 9 0.90 -4.56 13.83
N TYR A 10 0.69 -3.28 13.48
CA TYR A 10 0.18 -2.87 12.18
C TYR A 10 1.22 -3.09 11.09
N TYR A 11 2.41 -2.50 11.22
CA TYR A 11 3.48 -2.66 10.24
C TYR A 11 3.85 -4.13 10.02
N LEU A 12 3.87 -4.94 11.08
CA LEU A 12 4.17 -6.37 10.98
C LEU A 12 3.12 -7.15 10.16
N LYS A 13 1.84 -6.76 10.21
CA LYS A 13 0.75 -7.48 9.53
C LYS A 13 0.47 -6.97 8.13
N THR A 14 0.57 -5.66 7.91
CA THR A 14 0.15 -5.00 6.66
C THR A 14 1.31 -4.41 5.86
N GLY A 15 2.53 -4.38 6.41
CA GLY A 15 3.68 -3.71 5.80
C GLY A 15 3.59 -2.19 5.78
N ALA A 16 2.55 -1.60 6.40
CA ALA A 16 2.31 -0.16 6.41
C ALA A 16 1.81 0.33 7.78
N CYS A 17 2.22 1.53 8.18
CA CYS A 17 1.81 2.16 9.43
C CYS A 17 1.41 3.61 9.17
N ARG A 18 0.28 4.06 9.75
CA ARG A 18 -0.20 5.45 9.59
C ARG A 18 0.81 6.50 10.03
N PHE A 19 1.66 6.16 11.00
CA PHE A 19 2.64 7.07 11.57
C PHE A 19 4.02 6.99 10.91
N ASN A 20 4.24 6.06 9.96
CA ASN A 20 5.54 5.84 9.32
C ASN A 20 6.69 5.84 10.36
N GLU A 21 7.70 6.68 10.19
CA GLU A 21 8.85 6.79 11.09
C GLU A 21 8.53 7.42 12.45
N ALA A 22 7.44 8.18 12.56
CA ALA A 22 6.99 8.80 13.80
C ALA A 22 6.29 7.80 14.75
N CYS A 23 6.22 6.52 14.39
CA CYS A 23 5.64 5.50 15.24
C CYS A 23 6.44 5.32 16.54
N SER A 24 5.73 5.20 17.66
CA SER A 24 6.32 4.88 18.98
C SER A 24 6.88 3.45 19.04
N HIS A 25 6.44 2.58 18.14
CA HIS A 25 6.82 1.17 18.03
C HIS A 25 7.91 0.97 16.98
N SER A 26 8.63 -0.15 17.05
CA SER A 26 9.66 -0.46 16.06
C SER A 26 9.05 -1.03 14.76
N HIS A 27 9.48 -0.49 13.61
CA HIS A 27 9.26 -1.07 12.29
C HIS A 27 10.53 -1.80 11.85
N THR A 28 10.42 -3.05 11.42
CA THR A 28 11.54 -3.86 10.96
C THR A 28 11.23 -4.36 9.56
N GLU A 29 11.99 -3.89 8.58
CA GLU A 29 11.92 -4.39 7.21
C GLU A 29 12.57 -5.77 7.13
N PRO A 30 11.87 -6.79 6.59
CA PRO A 30 12.47 -8.09 6.41
C PRO A 30 13.51 -8.02 5.29
N THR A 31 14.68 -8.65 5.49
CA THR A 31 15.72 -8.73 4.46
C THR A 31 15.30 -9.60 3.27
N HIS A 32 14.38 -10.55 3.49
CA HIS A 32 13.78 -11.40 2.48
C HIS A 32 12.28 -11.56 2.80
N SER A 33 11.44 -11.36 1.78
CA SER A 33 9.98 -11.52 1.87
C SER A 33 9.46 -12.02 0.53
N GLN A 34 8.43 -12.87 0.55
CA GLN A 34 7.71 -13.30 -0.66
C GLN A 34 6.66 -12.27 -1.10
N THR A 35 6.42 -11.24 -0.28
CA THR A 35 5.42 -10.20 -0.52
C THR A 35 6.09 -8.85 -0.58
N ILE A 36 5.74 -8.08 -1.62
CA ILE A 36 6.17 -6.70 -1.81
C ILE A 36 4.99 -5.75 -1.57
N VAL A 37 5.28 -4.53 -1.13
CA VAL A 37 4.27 -3.46 -0.98
C VAL A 37 4.73 -2.29 -1.82
N LEU A 38 3.90 -1.86 -2.77
CA LEU A 38 4.15 -0.70 -3.63
C LEU A 38 3.27 0.48 -3.15
N PRO A 39 3.80 1.38 -2.31
CA PRO A 39 3.01 2.50 -1.80
C PRO A 39 2.62 3.44 -2.95
N HIS A 40 1.37 3.93 -2.92
CA HIS A 40 0.83 4.88 -3.89
C HIS A 40 0.79 4.39 -5.36
N PHE A 41 0.87 3.08 -5.58
CA PHE A 41 0.94 2.53 -6.93
C PHE A 41 -0.36 2.68 -7.72
N TYR A 42 -1.51 2.38 -7.11
CA TYR A 42 -2.81 2.61 -7.74
C TYR A 42 -3.33 4.02 -7.44
N GLN A 43 -3.53 4.82 -8.49
CA GLN A 43 -4.16 6.14 -8.39
C GLN A 43 -5.64 6.02 -8.75
N ASN A 44 -6.51 6.06 -7.74
CA ASN A 44 -7.95 5.95 -7.96
C ASN A 44 -8.46 7.17 -8.75
N PRO A 45 -9.01 6.98 -9.96
CA PRO A 45 -9.51 8.08 -10.81
C PRO A 45 -10.61 8.89 -10.12
N ASN A 46 -11.47 8.26 -9.32
CA ASN A 46 -12.57 8.91 -8.58
C ASN A 46 -12.07 9.90 -7.50
N ARG A 47 -10.79 9.84 -7.12
CA ARG A 47 -10.20 10.82 -6.19
C ARG A 47 -9.57 12.02 -6.90
N GLN A 48 -9.51 11.99 -8.23
CA GLN A 48 -9.03 13.12 -9.02
C GLN A 48 -10.17 14.12 -9.22
N ASN A 49 -9.88 15.42 -9.14
CA ASN A 49 -10.89 16.49 -9.13
C ASN A 49 -11.71 16.61 -10.43
N ASP A 50 -11.38 15.85 -11.49
CA ASP A 50 -11.90 16.03 -12.86
C ASP A 50 -12.57 14.78 -13.46
N THR A 51 -12.84 13.75 -12.66
CA THR A 51 -13.41 12.50 -13.20
C THR A 51 -14.92 12.54 -13.32
N ARG A 52 -15.40 12.79 -14.55
CA ARG A 52 -16.77 12.51 -14.99
C ARG A 52 -16.94 11.07 -15.50
N LEU A 53 -16.32 10.11 -14.83
CA LEU A 53 -16.41 8.70 -15.23
C LEU A 53 -17.67 8.06 -14.64
N SER A 54 -18.38 7.30 -15.45
CA SER A 54 -19.43 6.40 -15.00
C SER A 54 -18.85 5.27 -14.15
N LYS A 55 -19.72 4.55 -13.41
CA LYS A 55 -19.28 3.39 -12.59
C LYS A 55 -18.67 2.28 -13.45
N ASP A 56 -19.19 2.07 -14.66
CA ASP A 56 -18.71 1.02 -15.57
C ASP A 56 -17.33 1.36 -16.14
N GLU A 57 -17.07 2.63 -16.47
CA GLU A 57 -15.75 3.08 -16.91
C GLU A 57 -14.70 2.99 -15.80
N LEU A 58 -15.07 3.33 -14.55
CA LEU A 58 -14.19 3.18 -13.39
C LEU A 58 -13.79 1.71 -13.16
N GLN A 59 -14.75 0.79 -13.32
CA GLN A 59 -14.48 -0.63 -13.18
C GLN A 59 -13.54 -1.12 -14.29
N THR A 60 -13.82 -0.75 -15.53
CA THR A 60 -13.00 -1.13 -16.69
C THR A 60 -11.55 -0.65 -16.53
N GLN A 61 -11.37 0.59 -16.06
CA GLN A 61 -10.02 1.13 -15.82
C GLN A 61 -9.29 0.38 -14.70
N PHE A 62 -9.99 -0.01 -13.63
CA PHE A 62 -9.41 -0.80 -12.55
C PHE A 62 -8.99 -2.20 -13.04
N ASP A 63 -9.84 -2.85 -13.84
CA ASP A 63 -9.57 -4.19 -14.36
C ASP A 63 -8.35 -4.18 -15.29
N ASN A 64 -8.26 -3.21 -16.22
CA ASN A 64 -7.09 -3.04 -17.09
C ASN A 64 -5.79 -2.86 -16.28
N PHE A 65 -5.82 -1.98 -15.27
CA PHE A 65 -4.68 -1.77 -14.38
C PHE A 65 -4.27 -3.06 -13.65
N TYR A 66 -5.26 -3.83 -13.17
CA TYR A 66 -5.00 -5.09 -12.49
C TYR A 66 -4.39 -6.15 -13.43
N GLU A 67 -4.89 -6.25 -14.66
CA GLU A 67 -4.38 -7.18 -15.67
C GLU A 67 -2.92 -6.88 -16.05
N ASP A 68 -2.58 -5.61 -16.32
CA ASP A 68 -1.21 -5.18 -16.62
C ASP A 68 -0.26 -5.58 -15.48
N ILE A 69 -0.66 -5.32 -14.23
CA ILE A 69 0.14 -5.63 -13.05
C ILE A 69 0.30 -7.13 -12.84
N PHE A 70 -0.78 -7.90 -12.97
CA PHE A 70 -0.74 -9.33 -12.72
C PHE A 70 0.06 -10.08 -13.79
N THR A 71 0.13 -9.55 -15.00
CA THR A 71 0.84 -10.17 -16.11
C THR A 71 2.31 -9.73 -16.22
N GLU A 72 2.64 -8.50 -15.80
CA GLU A 72 3.99 -7.94 -15.92
C GLU A 72 4.88 -8.09 -14.66
N LEU A 73 4.31 -8.40 -13.48
CA LEU A 73 5.06 -8.67 -12.23
C LEU A 73 5.32 -10.17 -12.01
#